data_AF-A0A7J7LTK3-F1
#
_entry.id   AF-A0A7J7LTK3-F1
#
_cell.length_a   1.000
_cell.length_b   1.000
_cell.length_c   1.000
_cell.angle_alpha   90.00
_cell.angle_beta   90.00
_cell.angle_gamma   90.00
#
_symmetry.space_group_name_H-M   'P 1'
#
loop_
_entity.id
_entity.type
_entity.pdbx_description
1 polymer ?
#
loop_
_entity_poly.entity_id
_entity_poly.type
_entity_poly.pdbx_seq_one_letter_code
_entity_poly.pdbx_strand_id
1 'polypeptide(L)'
;MGNKVNNIDVVYTPWYNLKKSASMDVGQVGFHNTKMVRTVKVEKRLNEVVNRLNKTKVERKPDLKAAEREAINASERAERKVQLRDKKRREEMDRLEREKQAEVRSYKGLMVAEKMTSNKQVASANKSLQELEDDFM
;
A
#
# COMPACT_ATOMS: atom_id res chain seq x y z
N MET A 1 -49.09 11.60 9.89
CA MET A 1 -50.29 11.40 10.73
C MET A 1 -50.54 9.95 11.18
N GLY A 2 -49.68 8.97 10.87
CA GLY A 2 -49.94 7.55 11.23
C GLY A 2 -49.57 7.11 12.65
N ASN A 3 -48.80 7.90 13.41
CA ASN A 3 -48.19 7.43 14.67
C ASN A 3 -49.08 7.58 15.92
N LYS A 4 -50.33 8.04 15.75
CA LYS A 4 -51.27 8.31 16.86
C LYS A 4 -52.50 7.41 16.88
N VAL A 5 -52.72 6.65 15.81
CA VAL A 5 -53.87 5.75 15.65
C VAL A 5 -53.52 4.34 16.13
N ASN A 6 -54.48 3.66 16.75
CA ASN A 6 -54.38 2.24 17.10
C ASN A 6 -54.84 1.38 15.93
N ASN A 7 -54.59 0.07 15.97
CA ASN A 7 -54.97 -0.90 14.94
C ASN A 7 -54.39 -0.55 13.55
N ILE A 8 -53.06 -0.44 13.46
CA ILE A 8 -52.36 -0.13 12.21
C ILE A 8 -51.86 -1.42 11.55
N ASP A 9 -51.97 -1.49 10.24
CA ASP A 9 -51.35 -2.54 9.43
C ASP A 9 -49.93 -2.14 9.01
N VAL A 10 -48.96 -2.97 9.37
CA VAL A 10 -47.56 -2.82 8.97
C VAL A 10 -47.27 -3.80 7.84
N VAL A 11 -46.79 -3.27 6.72
CA VAL A 11 -46.47 -4.03 5.53
C VAL A 11 -44.98 -4.36 5.50
N TYR A 12 -44.65 -5.65 5.54
CA TYR A 12 -43.29 -6.17 5.39
C TYR A 12 -43.11 -6.73 3.98
N THR A 13 -42.15 -6.16 3.25
CA THR A 13 -41.73 -6.66 1.95
C THR A 13 -40.20 -6.54 1.81
N PRO A 14 -39.54 -7.48 1.13
CA PRO A 14 -38.15 -7.29 0.73
C PRO A 14 -37.96 -6.06 -0.14
N TRP A 15 -36.79 -5.43 -0.07
CA TRP A 15 -36.46 -4.19 -0.77
C TRP A 15 -36.56 -4.34 -2.30
N TYR A 16 -36.14 -5.49 -2.84
CA TYR A 16 -36.15 -5.76 -4.28
C TYR A 16 -37.57 -5.88 -4.86
N ASN A 17 -38.59 -6.11 -4.02
CA ASN A 17 -39.98 -6.19 -4.44
C ASN A 17 -40.63 -4.80 -4.57
N LEU A 18 -39.97 -3.72 -4.11
CA LEU A 18 -40.47 -2.36 -4.26
C LEU A 18 -40.35 -1.90 -5.72
N LYS A 19 -41.46 -1.45 -6.30
CA LYS A 19 -41.52 -0.91 -7.66
C LYS A 19 -41.65 0.60 -7.61
N LYS A 20 -40.71 1.31 -8.23
CA LYS A 20 -40.79 2.76 -8.46
C LYS A 20 -40.76 3.03 -9.95
N SER A 21 -41.78 3.75 -10.45
CA SER A 21 -41.84 4.21 -11.85
C SER A 21 -41.61 5.72 -11.90
N ALA A 22 -41.08 6.23 -13.02
CA ALA A 22 -40.79 7.66 -13.17
C ALA A 22 -42.03 8.56 -13.05
N SER A 23 -43.21 8.02 -13.34
CA SER A 23 -44.50 8.71 -13.20
C SER A 23 -45.06 8.73 -11.77
N MET A 24 -44.38 8.13 -10.79
CA MET A 24 -44.87 8.03 -9.41
C MET A 24 -44.33 9.18 -8.55
N ASP A 25 -45.24 9.86 -7.84
CA ASP A 25 -44.92 10.97 -6.94
C ASP A 25 -43.96 10.56 -5.81
N VAL A 26 -43.25 11.54 -5.25
CA VAL A 26 -42.32 11.32 -4.15
C VAL A 26 -43.04 10.67 -2.96
N GLY A 27 -42.52 9.53 -2.49
CA GLY A 27 -43.13 8.72 -1.42
C GLY A 27 -44.10 7.64 -1.89
N GLN A 28 -44.57 7.66 -3.15
CA GLN A 28 -45.37 6.57 -3.70
C GLN A 28 -44.47 5.42 -4.19
N VAL A 29 -44.82 4.20 -3.78
CA VAL A 29 -44.17 2.95 -4.20
C VAL A 29 -45.24 1.89 -4.48
N GLY A 30 -44.98 1.02 -5.46
CA GLY A 30 -45.77 -0.19 -5.73
C GLY A 30 -45.02 -1.46 -5.34
N PHE A 31 -45.63 -2.62 -5.60
CA PHE A 31 -45.00 -3.92 -5.43
C PHE A 31 -44.91 -4.65 -6.77
N HIS A 32 -43.83 -5.39 -7.01
CA HIS A 32 -43.70 -6.25 -8.19
C HIS A 32 -44.55 -7.53 -8.04
N ASN A 33 -44.54 -8.12 -6.85
CA ASN A 33 -45.30 -9.32 -6.51
C ASN A 33 -45.99 -9.16 -5.15
N THR A 34 -47.31 -9.24 -5.16
CA THR A 34 -48.14 -9.11 -3.94
C THR A 34 -48.02 -10.30 -3.01
N LYS A 35 -47.62 -11.49 -3.49
CA LYS A 35 -47.44 -12.68 -2.64
C LYS A 35 -46.25 -12.56 -1.67
N MET A 36 -45.29 -11.70 -1.98
CA MET A 36 -44.13 -11.42 -1.12
C MET A 36 -44.40 -10.33 -0.07
N VAL A 37 -45.62 -9.79 -0.06
CA VAL A 37 -46.06 -8.77 0.88
C VAL A 37 -46.71 -9.46 2.07
N ARG A 38 -46.18 -9.24 3.27
CA ARG A 38 -46.75 -9.74 4.53
C ARG A 38 -47.29 -8.57 5.33
N THR A 39 -48.57 -8.65 5.70
CA THR A 39 -49.22 -7.61 6.51
C THR A 39 -49.36 -8.11 7.94
N VAL A 40 -48.90 -7.31 8.91
CA VAL A 40 -49.04 -7.59 10.34
C VAL A 40 -49.86 -6.48 10.98
N LYS A 41 -50.94 -6.86 11.65
CA LYS A 41 -51.80 -5.93 12.37
C LYS A 41 -51.24 -5.67 13.76
N VAL A 42 -51.04 -4.39 14.08
CA VAL A 42 -50.57 -3.94 15.40
C VAL A 42 -51.74 -3.27 16.12
N GLU A 43 -52.26 -3.94 17.15
CA GLU A 43 -53.46 -3.48 17.86
C GLU A 43 -53.23 -2.18 18.64
N LYS A 44 -52.15 -2.12 19.43
CA LYS A 44 -51.81 -0.97 20.26
C LYS A 44 -50.33 -0.64 20.17
N ARG A 45 -50.02 0.65 20.23
CA ARG A 45 -48.63 1.11 20.34
C ARG A 45 -48.17 1.04 21.80
N LEU A 46 -47.15 0.22 22.06
CA LEU A 46 -46.51 0.13 23.38
C LEU A 46 -45.34 1.12 23.48
N ASN A 47 -45.65 2.39 23.79
CA ASN A 47 -44.65 3.46 23.88
C ASN A 47 -43.55 3.21 24.90
N GLU A 48 -43.89 2.61 26.03
CA GLU A 48 -42.92 2.32 27.09
C GLU A 48 -41.84 1.35 26.63
N VAL A 49 -42.24 0.32 25.86
CA VAL A 49 -41.30 -0.66 25.28
C VAL A 49 -40.37 0.01 24.28
N VAL A 50 -40.91 0.84 23.38
CA VAL A 50 -40.10 1.57 22.39
C VAL A 50 -39.12 2.53 23.06
N ASN A 51 -39.58 3.28 24.08
CA ASN A 51 -38.73 4.20 24.81
C ASN A 51 -37.63 3.48 25.61
N ARG A 52 -37.94 2.32 26.21
CA ARG A 52 -36.94 1.47 26.86
C ARG A 52 -35.90 0.95 25.87
N LEU A 53 -36.33 0.44 24.71
CA LEU A 53 -35.43 -0.06 23.67
C LEU A 53 -34.51 1.05 23.13
N ASN A 54 -35.04 2.25 22.91
CA ASN A 54 -34.24 3.40 22.47
C ASN A 54 -33.21 3.84 23.53
N LYS A 55 -33.57 3.77 24.82
CA LYS A 55 -32.62 4.06 25.91
C LYS A 55 -31.47 3.04 25.97
N THR A 56 -31.75 1.77 25.66
CA THR A 56 -30.74 0.70 25.64
C THR A 56 -30.01 0.58 24.31
N LYS A 57 -30.40 1.36 23.29
CA LYS A 57 -29.80 1.29 21.96
C LYS A 57 -28.40 1.89 22.00
N VAL A 58 -27.39 1.03 22.10
CA VAL A 58 -26.00 1.43 21.98
C VAL A 58 -25.63 1.49 20.50
N GLU A 59 -25.72 2.66 19.89
CA GLU A 59 -25.20 2.88 18.54
C GLU A 59 -23.67 2.97 18.62
N ARG A 60 -23.00 1.85 18.38
CA ARG A 60 -21.56 1.87 18.07
C ARG A 60 -21.44 2.39 16.65
N LYS A 61 -20.92 3.61 16.49
CA LYS A 61 -20.44 4.11 15.20
C LYS A 61 -18.95 3.72 15.11
N PRO A 62 -18.60 2.57 14.51
CA PRO A 62 -17.20 2.33 14.19
C PRO A 62 -16.78 3.40 13.18
N ASP A 63 -15.89 4.29 13.58
CA ASP A 63 -15.32 5.32 12.71
C ASP A 63 -14.41 4.65 11.68
N LEU A 64 -15.01 4.13 10.61
CA LEU A 64 -14.31 3.48 9.49
C LEU A 64 -13.22 4.39 8.89
N LYS A 65 -13.44 5.71 8.91
CA LYS A 65 -12.48 6.71 8.44
C LYS A 65 -11.19 6.76 9.26
N ALA A 66 -11.24 6.48 10.57
CA ALA A 66 -10.06 6.51 11.42
C ALA A 66 -9.17 5.28 11.13
N ALA A 67 -9.79 4.11 11.03
CA ALA A 67 -9.10 2.86 10.69
C ALA A 67 -8.48 2.90 9.28
N GLU A 68 -9.19 3.47 8.30
CA GLU A 68 -8.69 3.61 6.93
C GLU A 68 -7.53 4.61 6.83
N ARG A 69 -7.59 5.74 7.57
CA ARG A 69 -6.49 6.71 7.64
C ARG A 69 -5.24 6.16 8.31
N GLU A 70 -5.39 5.37 9.38
CA GLU A 70 -4.23 4.76 10.04
C GLU A 70 -3.55 3.72 9.16
N ALA A 71 -4.31 2.93 8.40
CA ALA A 71 -3.76 1.98 7.44
C ALA A 71 -2.95 2.66 6.32
N ILE A 72 -3.49 3.75 5.75
CA ILE A 72 -2.80 4.54 4.71
C ILE A 72 -1.53 5.20 5.27
N ASN A 73 -1.59 5.79 6.47
CA ASN A 73 -0.43 6.40 7.10
C ASN A 73 0.67 5.38 7.48
N ALA A 74 0.31 4.12 7.71
CA ALA A 74 1.25 3.04 7.96
C ALA A 74 1.95 2.58 6.67
N SER A 75 1.21 2.44 5.56
CA SER A 75 1.78 2.06 4.26
C SER A 75 2.73 3.14 3.73
N GLU A 76 2.37 4.42 3.81
CA GLU A 76 3.26 5.52 3.38
C GLU A 76 4.58 5.57 4.16
N ARG A 77 4.55 5.30 5.47
CA ARG A 77 5.77 5.21 6.29
C ARG A 77 6.63 4.03 5.91
N ALA A 78 6.03 2.88 5.63
CA ALA A 78 6.74 1.69 5.16
C ALA A 78 7.41 1.94 3.82
N GLU A 79 6.70 2.55 2.86
CA GLU A 79 7.23 2.89 1.53
C GLU A 79 8.39 3.89 1.62
N ARG A 80 8.27 4.96 2.41
CA ARG A 80 9.37 5.92 2.63
C ARG A 80 10.61 5.25 3.21
N LYS A 81 10.44 4.32 4.14
CA LYS A 81 11.55 3.56 4.74
C LYS A 81 12.24 2.65 3.72
N VAL A 82 11.47 2.02 2.83
CA VAL A 82 12.00 1.20 1.73
C VAL A 82 12.78 2.06 0.73
N GLN A 83 12.21 3.19 0.29
CA GLN A 83 12.87 4.09 -0.66
C GLN A 83 14.20 4.64 -0.11
N LEU A 84 14.23 5.04 1.17
CA LEU A 84 15.46 5.50 1.82
C LEU A 84 16.53 4.41 1.88
N ARG A 85 16.15 3.17 2.21
CA ARG A 85 17.07 2.03 2.24
C ARG A 85 17.62 1.73 0.84
N ASP A 86 16.77 1.75 -0.17
CA ASP A 86 17.18 1.44 -1.56
C ASP A 86 18.01 2.56 -2.16
N LYS A 87 17.79 3.82 -1.76
CA LYS A 87 18.66 4.96 -2.11
C LYS A 87 20.04 4.80 -1.47
N LYS A 88 20.09 4.52 -0.17
CA LYS A 88 21.37 4.28 0.53
C LYS A 88 22.14 3.09 -0.05
N ARG A 89 21.45 2.00 -0.40
CA ARG A 89 22.08 0.83 -1.03
C ARG A 89 22.65 1.17 -2.41
N ARG A 90 21.96 1.98 -3.21
CA ARG A 90 22.48 2.46 -4.50
C ARG A 90 23.70 3.35 -4.34
N GLU A 91 23.66 4.31 -3.41
CA GLU A 91 24.79 5.20 -3.14
C GLU A 91 26.05 4.43 -2.69
N GLU A 92 25.90 3.40 -1.84
CA GLU A 92 27.03 2.54 -1.42
C GLU A 92 27.58 1.71 -2.59
N MET A 93 26.72 1.17 -3.45
CA MET A 93 27.14 0.42 -4.64
C MET A 93 27.89 1.32 -5.64
N ASP A 94 27.37 2.52 -5.90
CA ASP A 94 27.99 3.49 -6.81
C ASP A 94 29.34 3.97 -6.26
N ARG A 95 29.46 4.12 -4.94
CA ARG A 95 30.73 4.44 -4.28
C ARG A 95 31.74 3.31 -4.44
N LEU A 96 31.33 2.07 -4.18
CA LEU A 96 32.19 0.90 -4.32
C LEU A 96 32.66 0.72 -5.77
N GLU A 97 31.79 0.97 -6.75
CA GLU A 97 32.14 0.87 -8.17
C GLU A 97 33.10 1.99 -8.59
N ARG A 98 32.93 3.20 -8.06
CA ARG A 98 33.87 4.31 -8.28
C ARG A 98 35.24 4.03 -7.66
N GLU A 99 35.27 3.47 -6.45
CA GLU A 99 36.52 3.07 -5.78
C GLU A 99 37.24 1.96 -6.57
N LYS A 100 36.50 0.94 -7.05
CA LYS A 100 37.06 -0.10 -7.93
C LYS A 100 37.56 0.45 -9.26
N GLN A 101 36.82 1.34 -9.90
CA GLN A 101 37.26 2.00 -11.14
C GLN A 101 38.50 2.86 -10.91
N ALA A 102 38.56 3.58 -9.78
CA ALA A 102 39.73 4.36 -9.41
C ALA A 102 40.94 3.47 -9.13
N GLU A 103 40.74 2.32 -8.47
CA GLU A 103 41.78 1.34 -8.21
C GLU A 103 42.32 0.72 -9.51
N VAL A 104 41.44 0.26 -10.42
CA VAL A 104 41.82 -0.28 -11.74
C VAL A 104 42.51 0.78 -12.61
N ARG A 105 42.07 2.03 -12.55
CA ARG A 105 42.71 3.15 -13.28
C ARG A 105 44.01 3.60 -12.61
N SER A 106 44.17 3.37 -11.31
CA SER A 106 45.40 3.69 -10.62
C SER A 106 46.42 2.58 -10.84
N TYR A 107 47.62 2.95 -11.26
CA TYR A 107 48.76 2.05 -11.33
C TYR A 107 49.30 1.64 -9.93
N LYS A 108 48.48 1.77 -8.87
CA LYS A 108 48.89 1.57 -7.47
C LYS A 108 49.34 0.13 -7.17
N GLY A 109 48.71 -0.86 -7.80
CA GLY A 109 49.12 -2.27 -7.71
C GLY A 109 50.24 -2.67 -8.69
N LEU A 110 50.56 -1.80 -9.66
CA LEU A 110 51.57 -2.07 -10.70
C LEU A 110 52.98 -1.63 -10.27
N MET A 111 53.09 -0.75 -9.28
CA MET A 111 54.36 -0.27 -8.74
C MET A 111 54.89 -1.20 -7.62
N VAL A 112 55.43 -2.37 -7.98
CA VAL A 112 56.09 -3.30 -7.04
C VAL A 112 57.58 -2.97 -6.96
N ALA A 113 58.04 -2.43 -5.83
CA ALA A 113 59.43 -1.97 -5.65
C ALA A 113 60.48 -3.07 -5.92
N GLU A 114 60.16 -4.33 -5.64
CA GLU A 114 61.05 -5.48 -5.89
C GLU A 114 61.25 -5.80 -7.39
N LYS A 115 60.30 -5.40 -8.25
CA LYS A 115 60.36 -5.62 -9.71
C LYS A 115 60.77 -4.38 -10.49
N MET A 116 61.07 -3.27 -9.81
CA MET A 116 61.56 -2.06 -10.45
C MET A 116 63.07 -2.12 -10.63
N THR A 117 63.54 -2.14 -11.86
CA THR A 117 64.98 -2.04 -12.18
C THR A 117 65.30 -0.63 -12.66
N SER A 118 66.34 -0.01 -12.12
CA SER A 118 66.76 1.33 -12.57
C SER A 118 67.50 1.24 -13.92
N ASN A 119 67.29 2.20 -14.83
CA ASN A 119 68.03 2.27 -16.10
C ASN A 119 69.56 2.24 -15.92
N LYS A 120 70.07 2.70 -14.77
CA LYS A 120 71.49 2.60 -14.42
C LYS A 120 71.97 1.17 -14.14
N GLN A 121 71.09 0.29 -13.66
CA GLN A 121 71.39 -1.11 -13.33
C GLN A 121 71.23 -2.03 -14.55
N VAL A 122 70.31 -1.71 -15.46
CA VAL A 122 70.14 -2.45 -16.72
C VAL A 122 71.32 -2.19 -17.68
N ALA A 123 71.88 -0.97 -17.68
CA ALA A 123 73.05 -0.64 -18.49
C ALA A 123 74.36 -1.31 -18.02
N SER A 124 74.44 -1.73 -16.75
CA SER A 124 75.63 -2.39 -16.19
C SER A 124 75.56 -3.92 -16.23
N ALA A 125 74.37 -4.49 -16.37
CA ALA A 125 74.16 -5.91 -16.61
C ALA A 125 73.85 -6.11 -18.10
N ASN A 126 74.85 -6.49 -18.90
CA ASN A 126 74.71 -6.82 -20.32
C ASN A 126 73.77 -8.02 -20.53
N LYS A 127 72.45 -7.83 -20.36
CA LYS A 127 71.43 -8.77 -20.83
C LYS A 127 71.26 -8.56 -22.32
N SER A 128 71.41 -9.65 -23.09
CA SER A 128 71.35 -9.58 -24.54
C SER A 128 69.95 -9.13 -24.99
N LEU A 129 69.90 -8.34 -26.06
CA LEU A 129 68.67 -7.77 -26.66
C LEU A 129 67.57 -8.83 -26.87
N GLN A 130 67.97 -10.08 -27.07
CA GLN A 130 67.11 -11.23 -27.37
C GLN A 130 66.30 -11.71 -26.15
N GLU A 131 66.83 -11.63 -24.92
CA GLU A 131 66.08 -11.98 -23.69
C GLU A 131 65.02 -10.94 -23.33
N LEU A 132 65.14 -9.71 -23.86
CA LEU A 132 64.15 -8.66 -23.66
C LEU A 132 62.97 -8.75 -24.65
N GLU A 133 63.16 -9.41 -25.80
CA GLU A 133 62.10 -9.65 -26.79
C GLU A 133 61.22 -10.86 -26.44
N ASP A 134 61.78 -11.91 -25.83
CA ASP A 134 61.03 -13.10 -25.42
C ASP A 134 60.09 -12.86 -24.22
N ASP A 135 60.38 -11.86 -23.38
CA ASP A 135 59.53 -11.47 -22.23
C ASP A 135 58.34 -10.55 -22.64
N PHE A 136 58.28 -10.14 -23.91
CA PHE A 136 57.22 -9.28 -24.46
C PHE A 136 56.15 -10.04 -25.29
N MET A 137 56.41 -11.31 -25.65
CA MET A 137 55.48 -12.21 -26.34
C MET A 137 54.78 -13.16 -25.36
#